data_AF-A0A356P587-F1
#
_entry.id   AF-A0A356P587-F1
#
_cell.length_a   1.000
_cell.length_b   1.000
_cell.length_c   1.000
_cell.angle_alpha   90.00
_cell.angle_beta   90.00
_cell.angle_gamma   90.00
#
_symmetry.space_group_name_H-M   'P 1'
#
loop_
_entity.id
_entity.type
_entity.pdbx_description
1 polymer ?
#
loop_
_entity_poly.entity_id
_entity_poly.type
_entity_poly.pdbx_seq_one_letter_code
_entity_poly.pdbx_strand_id
1 'polypeptide(L)'
;MRVALLGDSITEGIGSKKINYLTPLHKILQDHNYAAEIRNFASSGTTIKYANHIFNEIVEFNPDIVIVMYGSVDAQIRPNIDLNRFHLKLITPNRYKSVGGMLDPRAFYSKRKLKALPQIIDNIYRKIWKKMIVITSGTYQKLSCNIFEVQYREFLKKLQEKSNTVICLSTIYIDDSYFLGSSIEYRKFNKVVKQLSEEFNRSFVDLYSRFESRVKNEDWNSIYYLDHFHPNKEGLKMIADSIFNEILQVDHEI
;
A
#
# COMPACT_ATOMS: atom_id res chain seq x y z
N MET A 1 -11.51 -19.01 -12.26
CA MET A 1 -11.63 -17.61 -11.81
C MET A 1 -10.32 -16.88 -12.07
N ARG A 2 -10.36 -15.67 -12.63
CA ARG A 2 -9.19 -14.79 -12.83
C ARG A 2 -9.24 -13.61 -11.88
N VAL A 3 -8.17 -13.41 -11.12
CA VAL A 3 -8.09 -12.35 -10.11
C VAL A 3 -6.93 -11.40 -10.45
N ALA A 4 -7.23 -10.12 -10.65
CA ALA A 4 -6.23 -9.07 -10.83
C ALA A 4 -5.97 -8.38 -9.49
N LEU A 5 -4.70 -8.31 -9.06
CA LEU A 5 -4.29 -7.57 -7.87
C LEU A 5 -3.63 -6.26 -8.26
N LEU A 6 -4.10 -5.16 -7.69
CA LEU A 6 -3.63 -3.81 -7.97
C LEU A 6 -3.23 -3.11 -6.68
N GLY A 7 -2.13 -2.36 -6.71
CA GLY A 7 -1.69 -1.57 -5.57
C GLY A 7 -0.22 -1.17 -5.64
N ASP A 8 0.32 -0.90 -4.46
CA ASP A 8 1.71 -0.49 -4.27
C ASP A 8 2.62 -1.65 -3.83
N SER A 9 3.69 -1.35 -3.09
CA SER A 9 4.65 -2.31 -2.56
C SER A 9 4.04 -3.38 -1.65
N ILE A 10 2.91 -3.12 -0.98
CA ILE A 10 2.23 -4.13 -0.15
C ILE A 10 1.64 -5.23 -1.02
N THR A 11 1.06 -4.85 -2.17
CA THR A 11 0.51 -5.79 -3.15
C THR A 11 1.62 -6.41 -4.00
N GLU A 12 2.57 -5.62 -4.52
CA GLU A 12 3.67 -6.12 -5.36
C GLU A 12 4.55 -7.11 -4.57
N GLY A 13 4.84 -6.77 -3.32
CA GLY A 13 5.63 -7.57 -2.39
C GLY A 13 7.02 -7.02 -2.14
N ILE A 14 7.46 -7.19 -0.90
CA ILE A 14 8.71 -6.61 -0.42
C ILE A 14 9.92 -7.52 -0.66
N GLY A 15 11.04 -6.89 -0.99
CA GLY A 15 12.34 -7.54 -1.15
C GLY A 15 12.45 -8.38 -2.43
N SER A 16 13.61 -9.03 -2.62
CA SER A 16 13.86 -9.84 -3.82
C SER A 16 12.94 -11.06 -3.93
N LYS A 17 12.32 -11.49 -2.82
CA LYS A 17 11.37 -12.60 -2.79
C LYS A 17 9.92 -12.17 -3.06
N LYS A 18 9.64 -10.87 -3.22
CA LYS A 18 8.31 -10.31 -3.46
C LYS A 18 7.27 -10.87 -2.47
N ILE A 19 7.58 -10.79 -1.18
CA ILE A 19 6.70 -11.31 -0.13
C ILE A 19 5.45 -10.40 -0.05
N ASN A 20 4.29 -10.96 -0.36
CA ASN A 20 2.99 -10.29 -0.41
C ASN A 20 1.86 -11.25 0.00
N TYR A 21 0.61 -10.78 -0.07
CA TYR A 21 -0.57 -11.56 0.28
C TYR A 21 -1.07 -12.48 -0.84
N LEU A 22 -0.43 -12.50 -2.02
CA LEU A 22 -0.82 -13.40 -3.11
C LEU A 22 -0.65 -14.86 -2.71
N THR A 23 0.48 -15.22 -2.08
CA THR A 23 0.74 -16.60 -1.66
C THR A 23 -0.31 -17.11 -0.66
N PRO A 24 -0.61 -16.42 0.46
CA PRO A 24 -1.67 -16.87 1.35
C PRO A 24 -3.06 -16.83 0.69
N LEU A 25 -3.38 -15.84 -0.15
CA LEU A 25 -4.67 -15.79 -0.85
C LEU A 25 -4.85 -16.98 -1.80
N HIS A 26 -3.84 -17.27 -2.61
CA HIS A 26 -3.84 -18.42 -3.52
C HIS A 26 -4.00 -19.73 -2.75
N LYS A 27 -3.28 -19.88 -1.63
CA LYS A 27 -3.43 -21.06 -0.77
C LYS A 27 -4.85 -21.20 -0.23
N ILE A 28 -5.44 -20.13 0.30
CA ILE A 28 -6.80 -20.16 0.87
C ILE A 28 -7.83 -20.52 -0.20
N LEU A 29 -7.72 -19.94 -1.40
CA LEU A 29 -8.58 -20.26 -2.54
C LEU A 29 -8.47 -21.74 -2.93
N GLN A 30 -7.24 -22.26 -3.05
CA GLN A 30 -7.00 -23.68 -3.34
C GLN A 30 -7.57 -24.60 -2.27
N ASP A 31 -7.35 -24.28 -0.99
CA ASP A 31 -7.86 -25.06 0.14
C ASP A 31 -9.40 -25.12 0.16
N HIS A 32 -10.08 -24.17 -0.51
CA HIS A 32 -11.54 -24.12 -0.70
C HIS A 32 -12.00 -24.51 -2.12
N ASN A 33 -11.15 -25.20 -2.89
CA ASN A 33 -11.45 -25.70 -4.24
C ASN A 33 -11.75 -24.63 -5.30
N TYR A 34 -11.30 -23.38 -5.10
CA TYR A 34 -11.33 -22.36 -6.14
C TYR A 34 -10.14 -22.51 -7.08
N ALA A 35 -10.40 -22.85 -8.34
CA ALA A 35 -9.40 -22.78 -9.41
C ALA A 35 -9.19 -21.32 -9.84
N ALA A 36 -8.21 -20.64 -9.22
CA ALA A 36 -7.92 -19.23 -9.43
C ALA A 36 -6.58 -18.99 -10.16
N GLU A 37 -6.62 -18.26 -11.28
CA GLU A 37 -5.44 -17.64 -11.90
C GLU A 37 -5.31 -16.22 -11.33
N ILE A 38 -4.28 -15.97 -10.51
CA ILE A 38 -4.06 -14.66 -9.90
C ILE A 38 -2.90 -13.95 -10.59
N ARG A 39 -3.13 -12.74 -11.10
CA ARG A 39 -2.10 -11.89 -11.70
C ARG A 39 -1.89 -10.63 -10.86
N ASN A 40 -0.62 -10.36 -10.53
CA ASN A 40 -0.22 -9.18 -9.78
C ASN A 40 0.25 -8.08 -10.74
N PHE A 41 -0.51 -6.99 -10.77
CA PHE A 41 -0.24 -5.79 -11.56
C PHE A 41 0.27 -4.63 -10.71
N ALA A 42 0.55 -4.85 -9.42
CA ALA A 42 1.03 -3.82 -8.53
C ALA A 42 2.48 -3.44 -8.81
N SER A 43 2.83 -2.19 -8.51
CA SER A 43 4.19 -1.69 -8.65
C SER A 43 4.55 -0.80 -7.46
N SER A 44 5.71 -1.03 -6.85
CA SER A 44 6.17 -0.28 -5.69
C SER A 44 6.22 1.23 -5.95
N GLY A 45 5.69 1.99 -4.98
CA GLY A 45 5.77 3.45 -4.99
C GLY A 45 4.90 4.12 -6.06
N THR A 46 4.00 3.39 -6.71
CA THR A 46 3.01 3.98 -7.63
C THR A 46 1.77 4.45 -6.90
N THR A 47 0.99 5.29 -7.57
CA THR A 47 -0.30 5.83 -7.13
C THR A 47 -1.41 5.26 -8.00
N ILE A 48 -2.68 5.59 -7.71
CA ILE A 48 -3.82 5.18 -8.54
C ILE A 48 -3.67 5.57 -10.04
N LYS A 49 -2.86 6.60 -10.34
CA LYS A 49 -2.51 6.98 -11.72
C LYS A 49 -1.88 5.85 -12.52
N TYR A 50 -1.08 5.00 -11.87
CA TYR A 50 -0.46 3.86 -12.53
C TYR A 50 -1.50 2.83 -12.97
N ALA A 51 -2.49 2.52 -12.13
CA ALA A 51 -3.59 1.63 -12.51
C ALA A 51 -4.36 2.14 -13.73
N ASN A 52 -4.61 3.46 -13.79
CA ASN A 52 -5.19 4.09 -14.98
C ASN A 52 -4.30 3.96 -16.22
N HIS A 53 -2.97 4.03 -16.06
CA HIS A 53 -2.02 3.90 -17.16
C HIS A 53 -1.97 2.48 -17.74
N ILE A 54 -1.97 1.45 -16.87
CA ILE A 54 -1.92 0.04 -17.29
C ILE A 54 -3.32 -0.57 -17.52
N PHE A 55 -4.37 0.25 -17.62
CA PHE A 55 -5.76 -0.22 -17.66
C PHE A 55 -6.00 -1.25 -18.79
N ASN A 56 -5.40 -1.04 -19.96
CA ASN A 56 -5.54 -1.96 -21.08
C ASN A 56 -4.98 -3.36 -20.77
N GLU A 57 -3.82 -3.44 -20.08
CA GLU A 57 -3.22 -4.71 -19.67
C GLU A 57 -4.10 -5.46 -18.66
N ILE A 58 -4.79 -4.72 -17.79
CA ILE A 58 -5.75 -5.28 -16.83
C ILE A 58 -6.95 -5.87 -17.58
N VAL A 59 -7.50 -5.15 -18.57
CA VAL A 59 -8.64 -5.63 -19.36
C VAL A 59 -8.27 -6.81 -20.26
N GLU A 60 -7.09 -6.80 -20.86
CA GLU A 60 -6.59 -7.92 -21.68
C GLU A 60 -6.46 -9.22 -20.89
N PHE A 61 -6.17 -9.14 -19.58
CA PHE A 61 -6.20 -10.30 -18.70
C PHE A 61 -7.61 -10.87 -18.48
N ASN A 62 -8.65 -10.07 -18.73
CA ASN A 62 -10.06 -10.41 -18.57
C ASN A 62 -10.37 -11.00 -17.18
N PRO A 63 -10.14 -10.24 -16.09
CA PRO A 63 -10.37 -10.71 -14.73
C PRO A 63 -11.86 -10.83 -14.40
N ASP A 64 -12.21 -11.86 -13.62
CA ASP A 64 -13.53 -11.97 -12.99
C ASP A 64 -13.62 -11.06 -11.76
N ILE A 65 -12.50 -10.95 -11.03
CA ILE A 65 -12.37 -10.15 -9.80
C ILE A 65 -11.17 -9.21 -9.92
N VAL A 66 -11.38 -7.94 -9.61
CA VAL A 66 -10.32 -6.94 -9.49
C VAL A 66 -10.20 -6.47 -8.04
N ILE A 67 -9.04 -6.69 -7.43
CA ILE A 67 -8.73 -6.22 -6.07
C ILE A 67 -7.91 -4.93 -6.17
N VAL A 68 -8.43 -3.83 -5.60
CA VAL A 68 -7.81 -2.50 -5.69
C VAL A 68 -7.34 -2.05 -4.32
N MET A 69 -6.02 -1.92 -4.13
CA MET A 69 -5.39 -1.44 -2.90
C MET A 69 -4.45 -0.27 -3.19
N TYR A 70 -5.03 0.92 -3.45
CA TYR A 70 -4.31 2.18 -3.60
C TYR A 70 -4.75 3.20 -2.55
N GLY A 71 -3.93 4.24 -2.35
CA GLY A 71 -4.15 5.27 -1.34
C GLY A 71 -2.96 5.45 -0.42
N SER A 72 -2.20 4.38 -0.12
CA SER A 72 -1.11 4.46 0.87
C SER A 72 0.00 5.37 0.36
N VAL A 73 0.48 5.15 -0.86
CA VAL A 73 1.50 6.00 -1.50
C VAL A 73 0.96 7.38 -1.87
N ASP A 74 -0.31 7.45 -2.25
CA ASP A 74 -1.00 8.67 -2.67
C ASP A 74 -1.08 9.68 -1.50
N ALA A 75 -1.54 9.20 -0.34
CA ALA A 75 -1.83 10.00 0.86
C ALA A 75 -0.63 10.26 1.77
N GLN A 76 0.43 9.45 1.66
CA GLN A 76 1.54 9.49 2.63
C GLN A 76 2.27 10.84 2.60
N ILE A 77 2.39 11.43 3.78
CA ILE A 77 3.19 12.64 4.02
C ILE A 77 4.67 12.28 3.95
N ARG A 78 5.41 12.97 3.07
CA ARG A 78 6.84 12.74 2.84
C ARG A 78 7.64 14.03 3.03
N PRO A 79 8.92 13.94 3.44
CA PRO A 79 9.80 15.10 3.53
C PRO A 79 10.07 15.70 2.15
N ASN A 80 9.92 17.02 1.99
CA ASN A 80 10.08 17.67 0.69
C ASN A 80 11.56 18.04 0.43
N ILE A 81 12.35 17.05 0.05
CA ILE A 81 13.77 17.26 -0.28
C ILE A 81 13.98 18.15 -1.52
N ASP A 82 13.02 18.14 -2.45
CA ASP A 82 13.13 18.83 -3.73
C ASP A 82 12.92 20.34 -3.62
N LEU A 83 12.21 20.81 -2.58
CA LEU A 83 12.16 22.24 -2.25
C LEU A 83 13.57 22.79 -1.94
N ASN A 84 14.51 21.91 -1.53
CA ASN A 84 15.94 22.17 -1.42
C ASN A 84 16.32 23.48 -0.69
N ARG A 85 15.56 23.86 0.35
CA ARG A 85 15.92 25.01 1.19
C ARG A 85 17.30 24.77 1.82
N PHE A 86 18.12 25.81 1.89
CA PHE A 86 19.51 25.75 2.39
C PHE A 86 20.40 24.73 1.67
N HIS A 87 20.07 24.36 0.43
CA HIS A 87 20.82 23.41 -0.37
C HIS A 87 20.99 22.01 0.28
N LEU A 88 20.06 21.61 1.16
CA LEU A 88 20.12 20.31 1.86
C LEU A 88 20.16 19.11 0.92
N LYS A 89 19.61 19.25 -0.30
CA LYS A 89 19.73 18.22 -1.33
C LYS A 89 21.19 17.95 -1.63
N LEU A 90 22.07 18.95 -1.73
CA LEU A 90 23.49 18.75 -2.06
C LEU A 90 24.19 17.80 -1.08
N ILE A 91 23.99 18.04 0.21
CA ILE A 91 24.61 17.27 1.30
C ILE A 91 23.88 15.97 1.63
N THR A 92 22.68 15.75 1.08
CA THR A 92 21.99 14.47 1.23
C THR A 92 22.71 13.38 0.43
N PRO A 93 23.00 12.20 1.01
CA PRO A 93 23.61 11.10 0.26
C PRO A 93 22.80 10.69 -0.98
N ASN A 94 23.48 10.40 -2.09
CA ASN A 94 22.86 10.14 -3.40
C ASN A 94 21.80 9.03 -3.36
N ARG A 95 22.01 8.01 -2.52
CA ARG A 95 21.06 6.92 -2.30
C ARG A 95 19.69 7.32 -1.76
N TYR A 96 19.54 8.52 -1.19
CA TYR A 96 18.24 9.06 -0.79
C TYR A 96 17.70 10.07 -1.80
N LYS A 97 18.54 10.66 -2.65
CA LYS A 97 18.10 11.55 -3.73
C LYS A 97 17.32 10.80 -4.82
N SER A 98 17.79 9.62 -5.20
CA SER A 98 17.28 8.86 -6.35
C SER A 98 15.89 8.22 -6.15
N VAL A 99 15.45 8.07 -4.89
CA VAL A 99 14.15 7.51 -4.52
C VAL A 99 13.20 8.60 -3.97
N GLY A 100 13.35 9.84 -4.44
CA GLY A 100 12.50 10.96 -4.03
C GLY A 100 12.58 11.28 -2.54
N GLY A 101 13.76 11.13 -1.93
CA GLY A 101 13.94 11.44 -0.51
C GLY A 101 13.33 10.40 0.44
N MET A 102 13.16 9.14 0.02
CA MET A 102 12.58 8.09 0.87
C MET A 102 13.49 7.77 2.07
N LEU A 103 13.26 8.51 3.15
CA LEU A 103 13.91 8.41 4.47
C LEU A 103 13.09 7.59 5.46
N ASP A 104 12.20 6.75 4.94
CA ASP A 104 11.37 5.86 5.75
C ASP A 104 12.23 4.73 6.35
N PRO A 105 11.80 4.17 7.49
CA PRO A 105 12.54 3.12 8.17
C PRO A 105 12.65 1.85 7.34
N ARG A 106 13.63 1.01 7.67
CA ARG A 106 13.80 -0.29 7.02
C ARG A 106 12.85 -1.32 7.62
N ALA A 107 12.17 -2.09 6.77
CA ALA A 107 11.36 -3.23 7.17
C ALA A 107 12.16 -4.28 7.96
N PHE A 108 13.38 -4.60 7.52
CA PHE A 108 14.21 -5.62 8.17
C PHE A 108 15.70 -5.30 8.10
N TYR A 109 16.42 -5.83 9.08
CA TYR A 109 17.88 -5.85 9.13
C TYR A 109 18.43 -7.19 8.63
N SER A 110 19.69 -7.18 8.20
CA SER A 110 20.40 -8.39 7.84
C SER A 110 20.58 -9.29 9.06
N LYS A 111 20.40 -10.61 8.89
CA LYS A 111 20.74 -11.59 9.94
C LYS A 111 22.24 -11.63 10.25
N ARG A 112 23.11 -11.13 9.35
CA ARG A 112 24.56 -11.09 9.55
C ARG A 112 24.92 -9.85 10.37
N LYS A 113 25.46 -10.04 11.58
CA LYS A 113 25.78 -8.94 12.53
C LYS A 113 26.60 -7.80 11.90
N LEU A 114 27.64 -8.15 11.13
CA LEU A 114 28.49 -7.18 10.42
C LEU A 114 27.72 -6.30 9.41
N LYS A 115 26.61 -6.81 8.84
CA LYS A 115 25.73 -6.05 7.93
C LYS A 115 24.58 -5.36 8.68
N ALA A 116 24.19 -5.86 9.85
CA ALA A 116 23.10 -5.29 10.65
C ALA A 116 23.49 -3.95 11.27
N LEU A 117 24.68 -3.86 11.88
CA LEU A 117 25.15 -2.64 12.55
C LEU A 117 25.11 -1.39 11.66
N PRO A 118 25.70 -1.38 10.43
CA PRO A 118 25.61 -0.21 9.56
C PRO A 118 24.18 0.10 9.11
N GLN A 119 23.28 -0.90 9.05
CA GLN A 119 21.87 -0.65 8.72
C GLN A 119 21.09 -0.01 9.86
N ILE A 120 21.43 -0.33 11.11
CA ILE A 120 20.86 0.33 12.29
C ILE A 120 21.29 1.80 12.31
N ILE A 121 22.58 2.07 12.06
CA ILE A 121 23.11 3.44 11.94
C ILE A 121 22.42 4.19 10.79
N ASP A 122 22.24 3.54 9.64
CA ASP A 122 21.46 4.07 8.49
C ASP A 122 20.04 4.47 8.89
N ASN A 123 19.37 3.66 9.72
CA ASN A 123 18.01 3.95 10.20
C ASN A 123 17.96 5.15 11.15
N ILE A 124 18.96 5.28 12.03
CA ILE A 124 19.12 6.46 12.91
C ILE A 124 19.34 7.71 12.05
N TYR A 125 20.23 7.65 11.07
CA TYR A 125 20.47 8.76 10.14
C TYR A 125 19.18 9.17 9.42
N ARG A 126 18.43 8.21 8.86
CA ARG A 126 17.14 8.46 8.19
C ARG A 126 16.18 9.24 9.08
N LYS A 127 16.02 8.84 10.34
CA LYS A 127 15.14 9.50 11.32
C LYS A 127 15.56 10.95 11.59
N ILE A 128 16.84 11.19 11.83
CA ILE A 128 17.37 12.54 12.11
C ILE A 128 17.24 13.41 10.86
N TRP A 129 17.67 12.91 9.70
CA TRP A 129 17.64 13.65 8.45
C TRP A 129 16.22 13.98 7.99
N LYS A 130 15.29 13.05 8.19
CA LYS A 130 13.85 13.24 7.94
C LYS A 130 13.32 14.44 8.72
N LYS A 131 13.62 14.53 10.03
CA LYS A 131 13.22 15.67 10.86
C LYS A 131 13.82 16.99 10.37
N MET A 132 15.10 16.98 10.02
CA MET A 132 15.77 18.18 9.50
C MET A 132 15.09 18.70 8.23
N ILE A 133 14.86 17.84 7.23
CA ILE A 133 14.19 18.24 5.98
C ILE A 133 12.78 18.75 6.24
N VAL A 134 12.02 18.12 7.14
CA VAL A 134 10.67 18.57 7.47
C VAL A 134 10.69 19.98 8.07
N ILE A 135 11.62 20.27 8.98
CA ILE A 135 11.75 21.60 9.60
C ILE A 135 12.14 22.66 8.58
N THR A 136 13.11 22.36 7.70
CA THR A 136 13.66 23.36 6.77
C THR A 136 12.85 23.50 5.50
N SER A 137 12.35 22.39 4.97
CA SER A 137 11.82 22.27 3.60
C SER A 137 10.37 21.77 3.57
N GLY A 138 9.79 21.47 4.72
CA GLY A 138 8.40 21.06 4.85
C GLY A 138 8.14 19.65 4.31
N THR A 139 6.88 19.41 3.95
CA THR A 139 6.38 18.11 3.51
C THR A 139 5.67 18.21 2.17
N TYR A 140 5.45 17.07 1.54
CA TYR A 140 4.60 16.93 0.36
C TYR A 140 3.80 15.62 0.42
N GLN A 141 2.76 15.53 -0.41
CA GLN A 141 2.03 14.31 -0.72
C GLN A 141 2.15 14.06 -2.23
N LYS A 142 2.10 12.80 -2.67
CA LYS A 142 2.16 12.51 -4.11
C LYS A 142 0.92 12.96 -4.85
N LEU A 143 -0.25 12.85 -4.23
CA LEU A 143 -1.50 13.37 -4.74
C LEU A 143 -2.24 14.09 -3.62
N SER A 144 -2.99 15.14 -3.95
CA SER A 144 -4.02 15.64 -3.06
C SER A 144 -5.23 14.69 -3.06
N CYS A 145 -6.00 14.69 -1.98
CA CYS A 145 -7.21 13.87 -1.86
C CYS A 145 -8.20 14.09 -3.02
N ASN A 146 -8.35 15.33 -3.50
CA ASN A 146 -9.23 15.65 -4.63
C ASN A 146 -8.74 15.04 -5.95
N ILE A 147 -7.43 15.10 -6.22
CA ILE A 147 -6.86 14.48 -7.43
C ILE A 147 -6.97 12.95 -7.34
N PHE A 148 -6.74 12.39 -6.16
CA PHE A 148 -6.95 10.97 -5.91
C PHE A 148 -8.40 10.55 -6.18
N GLU A 149 -9.38 11.28 -5.65
CA GLU A 149 -10.80 11.00 -5.90
C GLU A 149 -11.12 10.98 -7.39
N VAL A 150 -10.70 12.00 -8.14
CA VAL A 150 -10.94 12.07 -9.60
C VAL A 150 -10.33 10.87 -10.31
N GLN A 151 -9.10 10.51 -9.98
CA GLN A 151 -8.39 9.40 -10.63
C GLN A 151 -8.95 8.03 -10.24
N TYR A 152 -9.35 7.85 -8.99
CA TYR A 152 -9.94 6.60 -8.51
C TYR A 152 -11.34 6.40 -9.11
N ARG A 153 -12.14 7.47 -9.18
CA ARG A 153 -13.44 7.49 -9.86
C ARG A 153 -13.31 7.15 -11.34
N GLU A 154 -12.36 7.76 -12.03
CA GLU A 154 -12.08 7.44 -13.43
C GLU A 154 -11.74 5.95 -13.61
N PHE A 155 -10.93 5.39 -12.71
CA PHE A 155 -10.55 3.99 -12.74
C PHE A 155 -11.74 3.06 -12.53
N LEU A 156 -12.58 3.31 -11.51
CA LEU A 156 -13.78 2.51 -11.26
C LEU A 156 -14.80 2.60 -12.40
N LYS A 157 -14.95 3.79 -13.01
CA LYS A 157 -15.82 3.97 -14.18
C LYS A 157 -15.36 3.10 -15.35
N LYS A 158 -14.07 3.09 -15.66
CA LYS A 158 -13.51 2.23 -16.73
C LYS A 158 -13.73 0.74 -16.43
N LEU A 159 -13.57 0.32 -15.16
CA LEU A 159 -13.83 -1.07 -14.75
C LEU A 159 -15.31 -1.46 -14.84
N GLN A 160 -16.24 -0.53 -14.59
CA GLN A 160 -17.68 -0.82 -14.68
C GLN A 160 -18.12 -1.29 -16.06
N GLU A 161 -17.42 -0.85 -17.11
CA GLU A 161 -17.70 -1.25 -18.49
C GLU A 161 -17.14 -2.65 -18.85
N LYS A 162 -16.33 -3.25 -17.99
CA LYS A 162 -15.47 -4.40 -18.34
C LYS A 162 -15.40 -5.55 -17.33
N SER A 163 -15.63 -5.28 -16.04
CA SER A 163 -15.40 -6.24 -14.95
C SER A 163 -16.64 -6.45 -14.10
N ASN A 164 -16.89 -7.71 -13.75
CA ASN A 164 -18.08 -8.10 -12.99
C ASN A 164 -17.91 -7.71 -11.52
N THR A 165 -16.79 -8.07 -10.88
CA THR A 165 -16.57 -7.84 -9.45
C THR A 165 -15.33 -6.99 -9.20
N VAL A 166 -15.49 -5.94 -8.38
CA VAL A 166 -14.38 -5.09 -7.91
C VAL A 166 -14.45 -5.01 -6.40
N ILE A 167 -13.32 -5.31 -5.74
CA ILE A 167 -13.18 -5.22 -4.28
C ILE A 167 -12.16 -4.12 -3.98
N CYS A 168 -12.66 -3.02 -3.42
CA CYS A 168 -11.84 -1.89 -2.98
C CYS A 168 -11.35 -2.14 -1.55
N LEU A 169 -10.03 -2.06 -1.35
CA LEU A 169 -9.42 -2.20 -0.04
C LEU A 169 -9.02 -0.81 0.47
N SER A 170 -9.30 -0.53 1.75
CA SER A 170 -8.72 0.64 2.40
C SER A 170 -7.20 0.48 2.54
N THR A 171 -6.49 1.59 2.78
CA THR A 171 -5.09 1.56 3.20
C THR A 171 -4.94 0.76 4.49
N ILE A 172 -3.75 0.23 4.77
CA ILE A 172 -3.46 -0.37 6.08
C ILE A 172 -3.19 0.71 7.14
N TYR A 173 -3.34 0.36 8.40
CA TYR A 173 -3.00 1.24 9.52
C TYR A 173 -1.52 1.65 9.45
N ILE A 174 -1.17 2.82 9.98
CA ILE A 174 0.18 3.38 9.83
C ILE A 174 0.65 4.08 11.10
N ASP A 175 1.92 3.91 11.44
CA ASP A 175 2.53 4.50 12.63
C ASP A 175 3.02 5.94 12.37
N ASP A 176 2.32 6.93 12.92
CA ASP A 176 2.69 8.33 12.77
C ASP A 176 4.05 8.68 13.41
N SER A 177 4.56 7.86 14.33
CA SER A 177 5.91 8.03 14.87
C SER A 177 7.00 7.90 13.79
N TYR A 178 6.69 7.16 12.72
CA TYR A 178 7.52 7.03 11.53
C TYR A 178 7.02 7.82 10.33
N PHE A 179 5.70 8.07 10.21
CA PHE A 179 5.09 8.57 8.98
C PHE A 179 4.42 9.96 9.08
N LEU A 180 4.89 10.85 9.95
CA LEU A 180 4.59 12.30 9.89
C LEU A 180 3.09 12.67 9.84
N GLY A 181 2.25 12.01 10.62
CA GLY A 181 0.81 12.31 10.64
C GLY A 181 0.04 11.78 9.43
N SER A 182 0.64 10.89 8.63
CA SER A 182 -0.02 10.26 7.47
C SER A 182 -1.30 9.52 7.84
N SER A 183 -1.49 9.10 9.08
CA SER A 183 -2.72 8.44 9.54
C SER A 183 -3.98 9.29 9.31
N ILE A 184 -3.86 10.62 9.42
CA ILE A 184 -4.97 11.56 9.19
C ILE A 184 -5.34 11.56 7.70
N GLU A 185 -4.35 11.61 6.82
CA GLU A 185 -4.56 11.60 5.38
C GLU A 185 -5.07 10.25 4.90
N TYR A 186 -4.56 9.13 5.46
CA TYR A 186 -5.05 7.79 5.15
C TYR A 186 -6.54 7.67 5.43
N ARG A 187 -7.01 8.20 6.56
CA ARG A 187 -8.45 8.24 6.86
C ARG A 187 -9.26 9.07 5.86
N LYS A 188 -8.72 10.19 5.35
CA LYS A 188 -9.40 10.98 4.30
C LYS A 188 -9.51 10.20 3.00
N PHE A 189 -8.42 9.57 2.56
CA PHE A 189 -8.40 8.77 1.34
C PHE A 189 -9.26 7.51 1.47
N ASN A 190 -9.26 6.84 2.62
CA ASN A 190 -10.12 5.69 2.87
C ASN A 190 -11.61 6.06 2.82
N LYS A 191 -11.98 7.26 3.29
CA LYS A 191 -13.36 7.78 3.13
C LYS A 191 -13.72 7.94 1.65
N VAL A 192 -12.81 8.46 0.84
CA VAL A 192 -13.00 8.56 -0.62
C VAL A 192 -13.15 7.18 -1.25
N VAL A 193 -12.27 6.23 -0.91
CA VAL A 193 -12.36 4.86 -1.44
C VAL A 193 -13.70 4.22 -1.08
N LYS A 194 -14.14 4.35 0.18
CA LYS A 194 -15.43 3.84 0.65
C LYS A 194 -16.62 4.48 -0.08
N GLN A 195 -16.63 5.81 -0.18
CA GLN A 195 -17.70 6.53 -0.86
C GLN A 195 -17.79 6.13 -2.34
N LEU A 196 -16.65 6.03 -3.03
CA LEU A 196 -16.61 5.63 -4.43
C LEU A 196 -16.98 4.16 -4.62
N SER A 197 -16.59 3.26 -3.72
CA SER A 197 -17.05 1.87 -3.81
C SER A 197 -18.57 1.78 -3.67
N GLU A 198 -19.17 2.51 -2.72
CA GLU A 198 -20.64 2.56 -2.56
C GLU A 198 -21.32 3.16 -3.81
N GLU A 199 -20.78 4.27 -4.33
CA GLU A 199 -21.31 4.94 -5.52
C GLU A 199 -21.30 4.04 -6.77
N PHE A 200 -20.25 3.25 -6.96
CA PHE A 200 -20.11 2.33 -8.09
C PHE A 200 -20.64 0.92 -7.80
N ASN A 201 -21.35 0.72 -6.69
CA ASN A 201 -21.88 -0.56 -6.22
C ASN A 201 -20.81 -1.67 -6.17
N ARG A 202 -19.67 -1.37 -5.54
CA ARG A 202 -18.51 -2.24 -5.37
C ARG A 202 -18.27 -2.55 -3.89
N SER A 203 -17.69 -3.70 -3.62
CA SER A 203 -17.29 -4.11 -2.28
C SER A 203 -16.22 -3.19 -1.68
N PHE A 204 -16.28 -3.00 -0.37
CA PHE A 204 -15.28 -2.25 0.40
C PHE A 204 -14.84 -3.00 1.64
N VAL A 205 -13.54 -3.26 1.74
CA VAL A 205 -12.95 -3.90 2.91
C VAL A 205 -12.10 -2.90 3.69
N ASP A 206 -12.51 -2.62 4.92
CA ASP A 206 -11.79 -1.71 5.80
C ASP A 206 -10.61 -2.37 6.52
N LEU A 207 -9.50 -2.56 5.79
CA LEU A 207 -8.25 -3.07 6.34
C LEU A 207 -7.66 -2.13 7.41
N TYR A 208 -7.77 -0.82 7.23
CA TYR A 208 -7.27 0.18 8.16
C TYR A 208 -7.74 -0.08 9.59
N SER A 209 -9.06 -0.14 9.80
CA SER A 209 -9.64 -0.34 11.14
C SER A 209 -9.31 -1.72 11.70
N ARG A 210 -9.27 -2.76 10.85
CA ARG A 210 -8.90 -4.11 11.26
C ARG A 210 -7.46 -4.15 11.77
N PHE A 211 -6.51 -3.57 11.03
CA PHE A 211 -5.10 -3.48 11.42
C PHE A 211 -4.92 -2.60 12.67
N GLU A 212 -5.61 -1.47 12.76
CA GLU A 212 -5.58 -0.59 13.94
C GLU A 212 -6.00 -1.33 15.21
N SER A 213 -7.11 -2.07 15.15
CA SER A 213 -7.61 -2.87 16.27
C SER A 213 -6.57 -3.92 16.71
N ARG A 214 -5.97 -4.63 15.75
CA ARG A 214 -4.95 -5.64 16.03
C ARG A 214 -3.70 -5.05 16.68
N VAL A 215 -3.20 -3.92 16.19
CA VAL A 215 -2.04 -3.22 16.77
C VAL A 215 -2.34 -2.73 18.19
N LYS A 216 -3.54 -2.17 18.45
CA LYS A 216 -3.93 -1.69 19.78
C LYS A 216 -4.04 -2.81 20.82
N ASN A 217 -4.45 -4.00 20.40
CA ASN A 217 -4.64 -5.14 21.31
C ASN A 217 -3.35 -5.93 21.57
N GLU A 218 -2.39 -5.89 20.66
CA GLU A 218 -1.13 -6.62 20.77
C GLU A 218 0.04 -5.65 20.71
N ASP A 219 0.65 -5.49 19.55
CA ASP A 219 1.70 -4.52 19.25
C ASP A 219 1.89 -4.47 17.73
N TRP A 220 2.63 -3.48 17.22
CA TRP A 220 3.02 -3.37 15.82
C TRP A 220 3.67 -4.65 15.29
N ASN A 221 4.59 -5.26 16.05
CA ASN A 221 5.36 -6.41 15.59
C ASN A 221 4.51 -7.68 15.40
N SER A 222 3.26 -7.70 15.91
CA SER A 222 2.33 -8.81 15.70
C SER A 222 2.01 -9.02 14.21
N ILE A 223 1.83 -7.93 13.47
CA ILE A 223 1.37 -7.97 12.07
C ILE A 223 2.22 -7.13 11.11
N TYR A 224 3.20 -6.36 11.60
CA TYR A 224 4.14 -5.59 10.79
C TYR A 224 5.57 -6.08 10.90
N TYR A 225 6.38 -5.70 9.92
CA TYR A 225 7.82 -5.61 10.04
C TYR A 225 8.25 -4.35 10.83
N LEU A 226 9.56 -4.15 11.02
CA LEU A 226 10.12 -3.11 11.90
C LEU A 226 9.86 -1.67 11.44
N ASP A 227 9.41 -1.48 10.21
CA ASP A 227 9.05 -0.16 9.69
C ASP A 227 7.63 0.26 10.01
N HIS A 228 6.83 -0.63 10.63
CA HIS A 228 5.41 -0.41 10.94
C HIS A 228 4.60 0.06 9.73
N PHE A 229 5.01 -0.40 8.53
CA PHE A 229 4.33 -0.12 7.27
C PHE A 229 4.12 -1.39 6.47
N HIS A 230 5.15 -2.23 6.31
CA HIS A 230 4.98 -3.46 5.55
C HIS A 230 4.45 -4.59 6.46
N PRO A 231 3.33 -5.24 6.11
CA PRO A 231 2.82 -6.37 6.89
C PRO A 231 3.78 -7.55 6.88
N ASN A 232 3.89 -8.23 8.03
CA ASN A 232 4.62 -9.49 8.16
C ASN A 232 3.75 -10.67 7.67
N LYS A 233 4.19 -11.91 7.90
CA LYS A 233 3.43 -13.11 7.49
C LYS A 233 1.97 -13.11 8.01
N GLU A 234 1.75 -12.75 9.26
CA GLU A 234 0.42 -12.75 9.88
C GLU A 234 -0.43 -11.59 9.35
N GLY A 235 0.16 -10.40 9.18
CA GLY A 235 -0.54 -9.28 8.54
C GLY A 235 -0.92 -9.56 7.08
N LEU A 236 -0.06 -10.23 6.31
CA LEU A 236 -0.37 -10.65 4.93
C LEU A 236 -1.45 -11.72 4.89
N LYS A 237 -1.46 -12.65 5.85
CA LYS A 237 -2.55 -13.62 6.00
C LYS A 237 -3.87 -12.91 6.30
N MET A 238 -3.86 -11.92 7.19
CA MET A 238 -5.03 -11.14 7.54
C MET A 238 -5.62 -10.36 6.35
N ILE A 239 -4.78 -9.85 5.45
CA ILE A 239 -5.24 -9.26 4.17
C ILE A 239 -5.88 -10.34 3.29
N ALA A 240 -5.22 -11.49 3.13
CA ALA A 240 -5.72 -12.59 2.31
C ALA A 240 -7.06 -13.14 2.82
N ASP A 241 -7.19 -13.38 4.14
CA ASP A 241 -8.45 -13.80 4.77
C ASP A 241 -9.55 -12.75 4.54
N SER A 242 -9.21 -11.46 4.63
CA SER A 242 -10.14 -10.36 4.41
C SER A 242 -10.66 -10.30 2.98
N ILE A 243 -9.79 -10.52 1.99
CA ILE A 243 -10.16 -10.60 0.58
C ILE A 243 -11.02 -11.84 0.32
N PHE A 244 -10.60 -13.00 0.84
CA PHE A 244 -11.32 -14.26 0.62
C PHE A 244 -12.74 -14.22 1.19
N ASN A 245 -12.92 -13.69 2.40
CA ASN A 245 -14.26 -13.53 2.99
C ASN A 245 -15.17 -12.65 2.12
N GLU A 246 -14.61 -11.62 1.48
CA GLU A 246 -15.37 -10.77 0.56
C GLU A 246 -15.71 -11.50 -0.75
N ILE A 247 -14.78 -12.30 -1.29
CA ILE A 247 -15.04 -13.14 -2.47
C ILE A 247 -16.21 -14.10 -2.19
N LEU A 248 -16.23 -14.76 -1.02
CA LEU A 248 -17.33 -15.64 -0.65
C LEU A 248 -18.67 -14.90 -0.58
N GLN A 249 -18.69 -13.68 -0.03
CA GLN A 249 -19.91 -12.89 0.04
C GLN A 249 -20.45 -12.53 -1.33
N VAL A 250 -19.59 -12.08 -2.24
CA VAL A 250 -20.00 -11.73 -3.61
C VAL A 250 -20.44 -12.96 -4.41
N ASP A 251 -19.77 -14.11 -4.24
CA ASP A 251 -20.17 -15.36 -4.92
C ASP A 251 -21.55 -15.86 -4.48
N HIS A 252 -21.97 -15.58 -3.23
CA HIS A 252 -23.29 -15.97 -2.73
C HIS A 252 -24.43 -15.06 -3.21
N GLU A 253 -24.12 -13.88 -3.74
CA GLU A 253 -25.09 -12.91 -4.25
C GLU A 253 -25.35 -13.04 -5.77
N ILE A 254 -24.60 -13.90 -6.47
CA ILE A 254 -24.71 -14.20 -7.91
C ILE A 254 -25.41 -15.55 -8.12
#